data_AF-A0A9D6HNA6-F1
#
_entry.id   AF-A0A9D6HNA6-F1
#
_cell.length_a   1.000
_cell.length_b   1.000
_cell.length_c   1.000
_cell.angle_alpha   90.00
_cell.angle_beta   90.00
_cell.angle_gamma   90.00
#
_symmetry.space_group_name_H-M   'P 1'
#
loop_
_entity.id
_entity.type
_entity.pdbx_description
1 polymer ?
#
loop_
_entity_poly.entity_id
_entity_poly.type
_entity_poly.pdbx_seq_one_letter_code
_entity_poly.pdbx_strand_id
1 'polypeptide(L)' 'MLKNWNHDLVQQLSEISDSAWRMDQYLATSKDCAHCEGLWQKLKADYESHVELLAGEISRHCGEGRFD' A
#
# COMPACT_ATOMS: atom_id res chain seq x y z
N MET A 1 22.44 -3.35 10.24
CA MET A 1 21.61 -3.99 9.19
C MET A 1 20.21 -3.99 9.74
N LEU A 2 19.25 -3.53 8.95
CA LEU A 2 17.85 -3.47 9.35
C LEU A 2 17.36 -4.87 9.75
N LYS A 3 16.67 -4.98 10.87
CA LYS A 3 16.06 -6.25 11.29
C LYS A 3 15.02 -6.70 10.27
N ASN A 4 14.87 -8.01 10.09
CA ASN A 4 13.96 -8.59 9.10
C ASN A 4 12.54 -8.01 9.21
N TRP A 5 11.97 -7.90 10.41
CA TRP A 5 10.62 -7.33 10.55
C TRP A 5 10.50 -5.87 10.10
N ASN A 6 11.56 -5.06 10.25
CA ASN A 6 11.57 -3.68 9.77
C ASN A 6 11.74 -3.65 8.24
N HIS A 7 12.62 -4.50 7.71
CA HIS A 7 12.78 -4.71 6.28
C HIS A 7 11.47 -5.14 5.62
N ASP A 8 10.78 -6.12 6.21
CA ASP A 8 9.56 -6.70 5.66
C ASP A 8 8.43 -5.67 5.64
N LEU A 9 8.32 -4.83 6.67
CA LEU A 9 7.37 -3.71 6.69
C LEU A 9 7.65 -2.69 5.57
N VAL A 10 8.91 -2.30 5.39
CA VAL A 10 9.31 -1.35 4.34
C VAL A 10 9.09 -1.94 2.94
N GLN A 11 9.49 -3.20 2.75
CA GLN A 11 9.31 -3.92 1.49
C GLN A 11 7.82 -4.01 1.14
N GLN A 12 6.99 -4.45 2.08
CA GLN A 12 5.56 -4.57 1.86
C GLN A 12 4.90 -3.22 1.60
N LEU A 13 5.33 -2.16 2.31
CA LEU A 13 4.85 -0.80 2.08
C LEU A 13 5.17 -0.32 0.66
N SER A 14 6.38 -0.59 0.16
CA SER A 14 6.77 -0.25 -1.21
C SER A 14 5.88 -0.98 -2.23
N GLU A 15 5.70 -2.29 -2.07
CA GLU A 15 4.92 -3.11 -3.01
C GLU A 15 3.44 -2.71 -3.07
N ILE A 16 2.84 -2.41 -1.92
CA ILE A 16 1.43 -2.02 -1.86
C ILE A 16 1.21 -0.59 -2.36
N SER A 17 2.16 0.31 -2.12
CA SER A 17 2.12 1.68 -2.66
C SER A 17 2.17 1.67 -4.19
N ASP A 18 3.08 0.87 -4.77
CA ASP A 18 3.15 0.66 -6.22
C ASP A 18 1.87 0.05 -6.78
N SER A 19 1.25 -0.87 -6.03
CA SER A 19 0.00 -1.50 -6.43
C SER A 19 -1.17 -0.52 -6.38
N ALA A 20 -1.28 0.31 -5.34
CA ALA A 20 -2.29 1.36 -5.23
C ALA A 20 -2.17 2.37 -6.39
N TRP A 21 -0.95 2.83 -6.68
CA TRP A 21 -0.69 3.71 -7.83
C TRP A 21 -1.10 3.06 -9.16
N ARG A 22 -0.88 1.75 -9.33
CA ARG A 22 -1.27 1.03 -10.54
C ARG A 22 -2.78 0.96 -10.73
N MET A 23 -3.56 0.94 -9.64
CA MET A 23 -5.02 0.97 -9.75
C MET A 23 -5.52 2.23 -10.45
N ASP A 24 -4.85 3.37 -10.31
CA ASP A 24 -5.19 4.60 -11.06
C ASP A 24 -5.00 4.42 -12.57
N GLN A 25 -3.96 3.68 -12.97
CA GLN A 25 -3.73 3.37 -14.38
C GLN A 25 -4.82 2.44 -14.92
N TYR A 26 -5.27 1.47 -14.12
CA TYR A 26 -6.34 0.55 -14.50
C TYR A 26 -7.70 1.24 -14.57
N LEU A 27 -7.98 2.16 -13.64
CA LEU A 27 -9.16 3.02 -13.70
C LEU A 27 -9.17 3.90 -14.96
N ALA A 28 -8.01 4.43 -15.36
CA ALA A 28 -7.91 5.24 -16.56
C ALA A 28 -8.25 4.47 -17.85
N THR A 29 -8.01 3.15 -17.88
CA THR A 29 -8.25 2.30 -19.06
C THR A 29 -9.55 1.50 -18.99
N SER A 30 -10.24 1.44 -17.84
CA SER A 30 -11.48 0.67 -17.68
C SER A 30 -12.78 1.47 -17.88
N LYS A 31 -12.70 2.70 -18.41
CA LYS A 31 -13.82 3.68 -18.49
C LYS A 31 -15.09 3.22 -19.23
N ASP A 32 -14.97 2.20 -20.07
CA ASP A 32 -16.09 1.64 -20.82
C ASP A 32 -16.69 0.39 -20.13
N CYS A 33 -16.26 0.09 -18.91
CA CYS A 33 -16.73 -1.04 -18.12
C CYS A 33 -16.94 -0.65 -16.65
N ALA A 34 -18.16 -0.23 -16.32
CA ALA A 34 -18.54 0.20 -14.97
C ALA A 34 -18.24 -0.85 -13.87
N HIS A 35 -18.35 -2.15 -14.19
CA HIS A 35 -17.99 -3.21 -13.25
C HIS A 35 -16.50 -3.24 -12.95
N CYS A 36 -15.65 -3.12 -13.97
CA CYS A 36 -14.20 -3.05 -13.78
C CYS A 36 -13.80 -1.78 -13.02
N GLU A 37 -14.41 -0.64 -13.32
CA GLU A 37 -14.16 0.60 -12.56
C GLU A 37 -14.48 0.43 -11.08
N GLY A 38 -15.65 -0.13 -10.75
CA GLY A 38 -16.02 -0.39 -9.36
C GLY A 38 -15.07 -1.36 -8.66
N LEU A 39 -14.59 -2.39 -9.37
CA LEU A 39 -13.59 -3.32 -8.84
C LEU A 39 -12.26 -2.61 -8.53
N TRP A 40 -11.74 -1.81 -9.47
CA TRP A 40 -10.46 -1.12 -9.28
C TRP A 40 -10.55 -0.01 -8.22
N GLN A 41 -11.68 0.70 -8.12
CA GLN A 41 -11.93 1.66 -7.05
C GLN A 41 -11.89 0.98 -5.68
N LYS A 42 -12.55 -0.17 -5.54
CA LYS A 42 -12.55 -0.94 -4.30
C LYS A 42 -11.14 -1.42 -3.94
N LEU A 43 -10.43 -2.03 -4.89
CA LEU A 43 -9.06 -2.51 -4.67
C LEU A 43 -8.10 -1.38 -4.30
N LYS A 44 -8.25 -0.20 -4.93
CA LYS A 44 -7.47 0.98 -4.59
C LYS A 44 -7.70 1.40 -3.13
N ALA A 45 -8.95 1.51 -2.70
CA ALA A 45 -9.28 1.90 -1.33
C ALA A 45 -8.74 0.88 -0.31
N ASP A 46 -8.84 -0.42 -0.61
CA ASP A 46 -8.28 -1.47 0.24
C ASP A 46 -6.74 -1.32 0.34
N TYR A 47 -6.05 -1.07 -0.78
CA TYR A 47 -4.59 -0.88 -0.80
C TYR A 47 -4.14 0.40 -0.10
N GLU A 48 -4.87 1.50 -0.22
CA GLU A 48 -4.59 2.74 0.53
C GLU A 48 -4.72 2.51 2.04
N SER A 49 -5.71 1.73 2.49
CA SER A 49 -5.83 1.36 3.91
C SER A 49 -4.66 0.50 4.40
N HIS A 50 -4.12 -0.37 3.55
CA HIS A 50 -2.92 -1.15 3.87
C HIS A 50 -1.66 -0.29 3.92
N VAL A 51 -1.53 0.70 3.03
CA VAL A 51 -0.44 1.70 3.08
C VAL A 51 -0.44 2.41 4.43
N GLU A 52 -1.61 2.89 4.88
CA GLU A 52 -1.76 3.58 6.16
C GLU A 52 -1.38 2.69 7.35
N LEU A 53 -1.82 1.42 7.33
CA LEU A 53 -1.50 0.44 8.37
C LEU A 53 0.01 0.19 8.49
N LEU A 54 0.68 -0.03 7.35
CA LEU A 54 2.12 -0.30 7.33
C LEU A 54 2.93 0.95 7.70
N ALA A 55 2.56 2.12 7.18
CA ALA A 55 3.20 3.38 7.53
C ALA A 55 3.04 3.71 9.02
N GLY A 56 1.87 3.41 9.60
CA GLY A 56 1.61 3.55 11.04
C GLY A 56 2.52 2.66 11.88
N GLU A 57 2.69 1.40 11.50
CA GLU A 57 3.54 0.46 12.23
C GLU A 57 5.03 0.82 12.14
N ILE A 58 5.50 1.25 10.96
CA ILE A 58 6.86 1.78 10.79
C ILE A 58 7.06 3.00 11.69
N SER A 59 6.10 3.93 11.70
CA SER A 59 6.15 5.13 12.55
C SER A 59 6.21 4.76 14.03
N ARG A 60 5.45 3.73 14.46
CA ARG A 60 5.49 3.19 15.82
C ARG A 60 6.88 2.63 16.16
N HIS A 61 7.49 1.85 15.27
CA HIS A 61 8.85 1.32 15.48
C HIS A 61 9.89 2.45 15.59
N CYS A 62 9.79 3.49 14.77
CA CYS A 62 10.64 4.68 14.88
C CYS A 62 10.46 5.38 16.23
N GLY A 63 9.22 5.59 16.67
CA GLY A 63 8.90 6.24 17.94
C GLY A 63 9.35 5.44 19.18
N GLU A 64 9.35 4.11 19.10
CA GLU A 64 9.82 3.21 20.16
C GLU A 64 11.34 2.96 20.13
N GLY A 65 12.07 3.51 19.16
CA GLY A 65 13.50 3.22 18.97
C GLY A 65 13.78 1.76 18.58
N ARG A 66 12.81 1.09 17.94
CA ARG A 66 12.87 -0.31 17.48
C ARG A 66 13.05 -0.44 15.98
N PHE A 67 13.33 0.68 15.30
CA PHE A 67 13.66 0.75 13.89
C PHE A 67 15.19 0.63 13.70
N ASP A 68 15.72 -0.53 14.06
CA ASP A 68 17.14 -0.91 13.97
C ASP A 68 17.39 -2.07 13.00
#